data_AF-A0A7K1ZGR7-F1
#
_entry.id   AF-A0A7K1ZGR7-F1
#
_cell.length_a   1.000
_cell.length_b   1.000
_cell.length_c   1.000
_cell.angle_alpha   90.00
_cell.angle_beta   90.00
_cell.angle_gamma   90.00
#
_symmetry.space_group_name_H-M   'P 1'
#
loop_
_entity.id
_entity.type
_entity.pdbx_description
1 polymer ?
#
loop_
_entity_poly.entity_id
_entity_poly.type
_entity_poly.pdbx_seq_one_letter_code
_entity_poly.pdbx_strand_id
1 'polypeptide(L)'
;MSEVIVFAVAAIIVLSGAIGVVISRNPVHSALFLIQTLFGVAVLFVLQEAHFLAAVQIVVYAGAIVILFLFVIMLLGVDTADDWSVEPIAGQRPLTVIVGAALAGFGLALVVVASDALTGAVRSGGDGTLNERALDNGFTDIERIGRVLFSDYALSFEITAALLTVAVIGAVVLTRRQLRGELLEDLEAASMDLPPAAPATPGESNGPGAPATPGNNNGPGAPATPDESNVSGAPAAPGNNNGPGAPATPGESRAR
;
A
#
# COMPACT_ATOMS: atom_id res chain seq x y z
N MET A 1 26.18 0.66 35.03
CA MET A 1 27.35 0.36 34.17
C MET A 1 26.95 -0.37 32.89
N SER A 2 26.30 -1.54 32.96
CA SER A 2 25.76 -2.26 31.79
C SER A 2 24.92 -1.37 30.88
N GLU A 3 23.97 -0.62 31.45
CA GLU A 3 23.10 0.32 30.74
C GLU A 3 23.87 1.35 29.88
N VAL A 4 24.91 1.99 30.44
CA VAL A 4 25.77 2.96 29.72
C VAL A 4 26.50 2.30 28.55
N ILE A 5 26.90 1.04 28.69
CA ILE A 5 27.55 0.27 27.61
C ILE A 5 26.53 -0.02 26.50
N VAL A 6 25.32 -0.47 26.85
CA VAL A 6 24.26 -0.72 25.85
C VAL A 6 23.84 0.58 25.17
N PHE A 7 23.73 1.70 25.90
CA PHE A 7 23.49 3.03 25.35
C PHE A 7 24.58 3.43 24.35
N ALA A 8 25.87 3.32 24.72
CA ALA A 8 26.97 3.68 23.85
C ALA A 8 27.00 2.82 22.57
N VAL A 9 26.77 1.51 22.69
CA VAL A 9 26.68 0.60 21.54
C VAL A 9 25.48 0.95 20.65
N ALA A 10 24.30 1.17 21.22
CA ALA A 10 23.11 1.56 20.47
C ALA A 10 23.30 2.92 19.76
N ALA A 11 23.89 3.91 20.43
CA ALA A 11 24.21 5.20 19.83
C ALA A 11 25.20 5.07 18.65
N ILE A 12 26.23 4.23 18.76
CA ILE A 12 27.16 3.93 17.65
C ILE A 12 26.43 3.25 16.48
N ILE A 13 25.50 2.32 16.76
CA ILE A 13 24.67 1.65 15.74
C ILE A 13 23.77 2.67 15.02
N VAL A 14 23.13 3.59 15.77
CA VAL A 14 22.31 4.69 15.23
C VAL A 14 23.14 5.63 14.36
N LEU A 15 24.30 6.11 14.84
CA LEU A 15 25.14 7.04 14.08
C LEU A 15 25.73 6.39 12.82
N SER A 16 26.21 5.15 12.92
CA SER A 16 26.77 4.43 11.75
C SER A 16 25.71 4.13 10.69
N GLY A 17 24.49 3.76 11.09
CA GLY A 17 23.36 3.62 10.18
C GLY A 17 22.93 4.96 9.55
N ALA A 18 22.86 6.04 10.34
CA ALA A 18 22.50 7.38 9.85
C ALA A 18 23.54 7.95 8.86
N ILE A 19 24.82 7.63 9.04
CA ILE A 19 25.88 7.95 8.07
C ILE A 19 25.76 7.04 6.83
N GLY A 20 25.51 5.74 7.04
CA GLY A 20 25.36 4.75 5.98
C GLY A 20 24.23 5.03 5.00
N VAL A 21 23.05 5.48 5.47
CA VAL A 21 21.91 5.81 4.61
C VAL A 21 22.19 7.00 3.67
N VAL A 22 23.03 7.96 4.10
CA VAL A 22 23.39 9.14 3.28
C VAL A 22 24.55 8.86 2.33
N ILE A 23 25.55 8.07 2.75
CA ILE A 23 26.74 7.78 1.93
C ILE A 23 26.49 6.66 0.90
N SER A 24 25.56 5.74 1.19
CA SER A 24 25.28 4.61 0.30
C SER A 24 24.69 5.05 -1.03
N ARG A 25 25.37 4.65 -2.12
CA ARG A 25 24.94 4.89 -3.51
C ARG A 25 23.80 4.00 -3.98
N ASN A 26 23.66 2.80 -3.41
CA ASN A 26 22.60 1.87 -3.76
C ASN A 26 21.42 2.07 -2.79
N PRO A 27 20.22 2.46 -3.26
CA PRO A 27 19.08 2.73 -2.37
C PRO A 27 18.66 1.55 -1.48
N VAL A 28 18.88 0.30 -1.92
CA VAL A 28 18.61 -0.89 -1.10
C VAL A 28 19.56 -0.94 0.09
N HIS A 29 20.86 -0.70 -0.11
CA HIS A 29 21.82 -0.59 0.99
C HIS A 29 21.51 0.60 1.90
N SER A 30 21.10 1.75 1.34
CA SER A 30 20.70 2.92 2.12
C SER A 30 19.51 2.61 3.03
N ALA A 31 18.50 1.90 2.52
CA ALA A 31 17.34 1.47 3.30
C ALA A 31 17.70 0.39 4.36
N LEU A 32 18.66 -0.50 4.12
CA LEU A 32 19.17 -1.42 5.15
C LEU A 32 19.87 -0.66 6.29
N PHE A 33 20.67 0.37 5.99
CA PHE A 33 21.24 1.25 7.02
C PHE A 33 20.19 2.06 7.79
N LEU A 34 19.07 2.40 7.14
CA LEU A 34 17.92 2.98 7.83
C LEU A 34 17.27 1.99 8.82
N ILE A 35 17.08 0.72 8.44
CA ILE A 35 16.59 -0.32 9.38
C ILE A 35 17.53 -0.46 10.59
N GLN A 36 18.85 -0.50 10.36
CA GLN A 36 19.85 -0.53 11.43
C GLN A 36 19.68 0.65 12.40
N THR A 37 19.47 1.86 11.87
CA THR A 37 19.24 3.07 12.66
C THR A 37 17.96 2.94 13.50
N LEU A 38 16.84 2.54 12.89
CA LEU A 38 15.55 2.41 13.58
C LEU A 38 15.56 1.32 14.65
N PHE A 39 16.31 0.23 14.45
CA PHE A 39 16.51 -0.81 15.46
C PHE A 39 17.38 -0.31 16.63
N GLY A 40 18.44 0.44 16.35
CA GLY A 40 19.23 1.12 17.39
C GLY A 40 18.38 2.09 18.23
N VAL A 41 17.48 2.86 17.61
CA VAL A 41 16.51 3.72 18.32
C VAL A 41 15.53 2.89 19.16
N ALA A 42 15.06 1.74 18.68
CA ALA A 42 14.21 0.86 19.49
C ALA A 42 14.93 0.34 20.75
N VAL A 43 16.23 0.02 20.66
CA VAL A 43 17.05 -0.32 21.85
C VAL A 43 17.17 0.86 22.81
N LEU A 44 17.35 2.09 22.32
CA LEU A 44 17.36 3.30 23.16
C LEU A 44 16.00 3.52 23.87
N PHE A 45 14.87 3.23 23.22
CA PHE A 45 13.55 3.26 23.88
C PHE A 45 13.40 2.18 24.95
N VAL A 46 13.94 0.97 24.76
CA VAL A 46 13.95 -0.06 25.82
C VAL A 46 14.79 0.37 27.02
N LEU A 47 15.96 0.99 26.79
CA LEU A 47 16.79 1.55 27.88
C LEU A 47 16.07 2.65 28.66
N GLN A 48 15.23 3.45 28.00
CA GLN A 48 14.42 4.49 28.63
C GLN A 48 13.11 3.95 29.24
N GLU A 49 12.99 2.63 29.43
CA GLU A 49 11.79 1.92 29.92
C GLU A 49 10.52 2.13 29.05
N ALA A 50 10.65 2.71 27.85
CA ALA A 50 9.57 3.03 26.94
C ALA A 50 9.19 1.82 26.05
N HIS A 51 8.88 0.69 26.68
CA HIS A 51 8.64 -0.62 26.04
C HIS A 51 7.60 -0.59 24.92
N PHE A 52 6.49 0.14 25.11
CA PHE A 52 5.45 0.30 24.08
C PHE A 52 5.96 1.05 22.85
N LEU A 53 6.72 2.13 23.05
CA LEU A 53 7.31 2.91 21.95
C LEU A 53 8.35 2.10 21.19
N ALA A 54 9.17 1.30 21.89
CA ALA A 54 10.11 0.37 21.26
C ALA A 54 9.40 -0.67 20.36
N ALA A 55 8.28 -1.23 20.81
CA ALA A 55 7.48 -2.16 20.02
C ALA A 55 6.87 -1.48 18.77
N VAL A 56 6.28 -0.29 18.93
CA VAL A 56 5.74 0.50 17.80
C VAL A 56 6.84 0.90 16.81
N GLN A 57 8.03 1.26 17.29
CA GLN A 57 9.20 1.57 16.46
C GLN A 57 9.58 0.40 15.54
N ILE A 58 9.58 -0.82 16.06
CA ILE A 58 9.89 -2.02 15.27
C ILE A 58 8.75 -2.36 14.30
N VAL A 59 7.50 -2.37 14.76
CA VAL A 59 6.35 -2.80 13.93
C VAL A 59 6.03 -1.80 12.82
N VAL A 60 5.98 -0.50 13.13
CA VAL A 60 5.50 0.53 12.20
C VAL A 60 6.64 1.09 11.36
N TYR A 61 7.72 1.57 11.99
CA TYR A 61 8.81 2.23 11.25
C TYR A 61 9.71 1.22 10.55
N ALA A 62 10.35 0.31 11.30
CA ALA A 62 11.29 -0.66 10.71
C ALA A 62 10.56 -1.74 9.89
N GLY A 63 9.39 -2.18 10.37
CA GLY A 63 8.50 -3.12 9.68
C GLY A 63 7.75 -2.46 8.52
N ALA A 64 6.56 -1.94 8.77
CA ALA A 64 5.64 -1.53 7.70
C ALA A 64 6.23 -0.47 6.75
N ILE A 65 6.75 0.65 7.26
CA ILE A 65 7.17 1.78 6.43
C ILE A 65 8.43 1.47 5.61
N VAL A 66 9.49 0.96 6.24
CA VAL A 66 10.75 0.72 5.51
C VAL A 66 10.69 -0.53 4.63
N ILE A 67 9.92 -1.57 4.98
CA ILE A 67 9.71 -2.71 4.06
C ILE A 67 8.88 -2.28 2.84
N LEU A 68 7.85 -1.43 3.02
CA LEU A 68 7.13 -0.83 1.89
C LEU A 68 8.07 -0.01 0.99
N PHE A 69 8.94 0.81 1.59
CA PHE A 69 9.92 1.58 0.83
C PHE A 69 10.92 0.69 0.08
N LEU A 70 11.45 -0.36 0.72
CA LEU A 70 12.32 -1.37 0.10
C LEU A 70 11.63 -2.03 -1.10
N PHE A 71 10.36 -2.40 -0.97
CA PHE A 71 9.58 -2.98 -2.06
C PHE A 71 9.42 -2.00 -3.22
N VAL A 72 9.08 -0.73 -2.94
CA VAL A 72 8.93 0.32 -3.95
C VAL A 72 10.25 0.60 -4.70
N ILE A 73 11.37 0.79 -4.00
CA ILE A 73 12.66 1.08 -4.67
C ILE A 73 13.19 -0.14 -5.42
N MET A 74 12.89 -1.36 -4.97
CA MET A 74 13.29 -2.57 -5.69
C MET A 74 12.44 -2.80 -6.95
N LEU A 75 11.12 -2.56 -6.88
CA LEU A 75 10.21 -2.62 -8.03
C LEU A 75 10.48 -1.53 -9.06
N LEU A 76 10.84 -0.32 -8.62
CA LEU A 76 11.13 0.80 -9.50
C LEU A 76 12.36 0.53 -10.39
N GLY A 77 13.19 -0.47 -10.02
CA GLY A 77 14.38 -0.83 -10.77
C GLY A 77 15.36 0.34 -10.80
N VAL A 78 16.10 0.54 -9.70
CA VAL A 78 17.14 1.59 -9.66
C VAL A 78 18.27 1.22 -10.60
N ASP A 79 18.07 1.53 -11.88
CA ASP A 79 19.14 1.63 -12.86
C ASP A 79 20.20 2.57 -12.29
N THR A 80 21.47 2.19 -12.45
CA THR A 80 22.59 3.02 -12.00
C THR A 80 22.85 4.16 -13.01
N ALA A 81 21.76 4.83 -13.41
CA ALA A 81 21.74 6.07 -14.14
C ALA A 81 22.08 7.20 -13.15
N ASP A 82 23.37 7.36 -12.90
CA ASP A 82 24.08 8.55 -13.36
C ASP A 82 25.56 8.39 -12.99
N ASP A 83 26.41 8.39 -14.01
CA ASP A 83 27.85 8.56 -13.81
C ASP A 83 28.08 10.03 -13.47
N TRP A 84 28.15 10.34 -12.16
CA TRP A 84 28.41 11.67 -11.60
C TRP A 84 29.84 12.21 -11.91
N SER A 85 30.43 11.80 -13.04
CA SER A 85 31.75 12.18 -13.53
C SER A 85 31.78 13.58 -14.16
N VAL A 86 30.61 14.20 -14.40
CA VAL A 86 30.49 15.58 -14.90
C VAL A 86 29.65 16.44 -13.94
N GLU A 87 30.30 16.97 -12.92
CA GLU A 87 29.71 17.95 -12.01
C GLU A 87 30.00 19.37 -12.56
N PRO A 88 29.02 20.16 -13.04
CA PRO A 88 29.29 21.43 -13.73
C PRO A 88 29.83 22.56 -12.82
N ILE A 89 29.90 22.34 -11.50
CA ILE A 89 30.08 23.40 -10.50
C ILE A 89 31.04 22.96 -9.37
N ALA A 90 32.27 22.56 -9.72
CA ALA A 90 33.29 22.07 -8.78
C ALA A 90 33.59 22.98 -7.57
N GLY A 91 33.21 24.26 -7.60
CA GLY A 91 33.36 25.21 -6.50
C GLY A 91 32.36 25.05 -5.34
N GLN A 92 31.27 24.28 -5.50
CA GLN A 92 30.25 24.15 -4.44
C GLN A 92 30.57 23.09 -3.37
N ARG A 93 31.36 22.06 -3.70
CA ARG A 93 31.81 21.02 -2.74
C ARG A 93 32.44 21.55 -1.44
N PRO A 94 33.40 22.50 -1.46
CA PRO A 94 33.93 23.06 -0.21
C PRO A 94 32.87 23.84 0.57
N LEU A 95 31.95 24.53 -0.12
CA LEU A 95 30.88 25.27 0.53
C LEU A 95 29.89 24.34 1.23
N THR A 96 29.48 23.22 0.60
CA THR A 96 28.60 22.23 1.24
C THR A 96 29.27 21.54 2.43
N VAL A 97 30.58 21.27 2.37
CA VAL A 97 31.35 20.75 3.52
C VAL A 97 31.43 21.78 4.65
N ILE A 98 31.70 23.06 4.34
CA ILE A 98 31.75 24.14 5.34
C ILE A 98 30.39 24.36 5.99
N VAL A 99 29.30 24.43 5.20
CA VAL A 99 27.93 24.59 5.72
C VAL A 99 27.49 23.36 6.51
N GLY A 100 27.79 22.15 6.04
CA GLY A 100 27.52 20.91 6.77
C GLY A 100 28.26 20.85 8.12
N ALA A 101 29.54 21.21 8.14
CA ALA A 101 30.34 21.30 9.35
C ALA A 101 29.86 22.42 10.30
N ALA A 102 29.43 23.56 9.77
CA ALA A 102 28.86 24.65 10.55
C ALA A 102 27.51 24.26 11.16
N LEU A 103 26.63 23.55 10.43
CA LEU A 103 25.37 23.03 10.94
C LEU A 103 25.58 21.94 11.99
N ALA A 104 26.51 21.01 11.76
CA ALA A 104 26.87 19.98 12.74
C ALA A 104 27.49 20.59 14.00
N GLY A 105 28.39 21.57 13.86
CA GLY A 105 29.01 22.31 14.96
C GLY A 105 28.00 23.17 15.73
N PHE A 106 27.05 23.81 15.03
CA PHE A 106 25.95 24.55 15.66
C PHE A 106 24.98 23.63 16.40
N GLY A 107 24.64 22.48 15.81
CA GLY A 107 23.83 21.44 16.48
C GLY A 107 24.52 20.91 17.74
N LEU A 108 25.82 20.62 17.67
CA LEU A 108 26.60 20.20 18.84
C LEU A 108 26.70 21.32 19.89
N ALA A 109 26.92 22.57 19.49
CA ALA A 109 26.93 23.72 20.38
C ALA A 109 25.57 23.93 21.06
N LEU A 110 24.46 23.76 20.35
CA LEU A 110 23.13 23.77 20.94
C LEU A 110 22.95 22.62 21.94
N VAL A 111 23.42 21.40 21.65
CA VAL A 111 23.36 20.28 22.59
C VAL A 111 24.18 20.55 23.86
N VAL A 112 25.37 21.15 23.74
CA VAL A 112 26.24 21.48 24.88
C VAL A 112 25.75 22.69 25.70
N VAL A 113 25.19 23.71 25.06
CA VAL A 113 24.59 24.86 25.77
C VAL A 113 23.24 24.48 26.37
N ALA A 114 22.45 23.64 25.69
CA ALA A 114 21.20 23.16 26.21
C ALA A 114 21.36 22.04 27.24
N SER A 115 22.49 21.32 27.33
CA SER A 115 22.56 20.12 28.20
C SER A 115 22.21 20.42 29.65
N ASP A 116 22.61 21.56 30.21
CA ASP A 116 22.26 21.96 31.58
C ASP A 116 20.76 22.23 31.76
N ALA A 117 20.08 22.71 30.70
CA ALA A 117 18.63 22.96 30.68
C ALA A 117 17.80 21.74 30.26
N LEU A 118 18.37 20.84 29.47
CA LEU A 118 17.71 19.75 28.73
C LEU A 118 17.85 18.39 29.42
N THR A 119 18.98 18.14 30.11
CA THR A 119 19.13 16.96 30.99
C THR A 119 18.40 17.11 32.32
N GLY A 120 17.86 18.30 32.61
CA GLY A 120 17.13 18.56 33.85
C GLY A 120 18.00 18.54 35.12
N ALA A 121 19.33 18.52 35.02
CA ALA A 121 20.24 18.44 36.16
C ALA A 121 20.00 19.55 37.20
N VAL A 122 19.56 20.75 36.77
CA VAL A 122 19.20 21.87 37.65
C VAL A 122 17.89 21.62 38.43
N ARG A 123 17.02 20.68 38.00
CA ARG A 123 15.81 20.28 38.74
C ARG A 123 16.04 19.17 39.75
N SER A 124 17.10 18.38 39.64
CA SER A 124 17.47 17.35 40.63
C SER A 124 17.92 17.91 41.99
N GLY A 125 18.05 19.24 42.13
CA GLY A 125 18.46 19.91 43.36
C GLY A 125 17.35 20.64 44.13
N GLY A 126 16.09 20.59 43.68
CA GLY A 126 15.03 21.44 44.25
C GLY A 126 13.66 20.79 44.37
N ASP A 127 13.40 20.17 45.52
CA ASP A 127 12.11 19.87 46.21
C ASP A 127 10.84 19.67 45.35
N GLY A 128 11.01 19.10 44.16
CA GLY A 128 9.97 18.83 43.20
C GLY A 128 9.45 17.43 43.40
N THR A 129 8.66 17.22 44.45
CA THR A 129 7.86 15.99 44.62
C THR A 129 6.75 15.93 43.58
N LEU A 130 7.12 15.70 42.30
CA LEU A 130 6.19 15.08 41.37
C LEU A 130 5.76 13.76 42.01
N ASN A 131 4.46 13.56 42.02
CA ASN A 131 3.82 12.61 42.90
C ASN A 131 3.96 11.18 42.35
N GLU A 132 5.14 10.59 42.46
CA GLU A 132 5.42 9.18 42.14
C GLU A 132 4.46 8.24 42.91
N ARG A 133 3.98 8.68 44.07
CA ARG A 133 2.95 7.98 44.86
C ARG A 133 1.52 8.10 44.32
N ALA A 134 1.25 9.00 43.36
CA ALA A 134 0.01 9.00 42.57
C ALA A 134 0.14 8.21 41.26
N LEU A 135 1.35 7.75 40.92
CA LEU A 135 1.61 6.95 39.72
C LEU A 135 1.49 5.44 39.99
N ASP A 136 1.55 4.94 41.22
CA ASP A 136 1.40 3.51 41.52
C ASP A 136 -0.07 3.07 41.70
N ASN A 137 -0.85 3.12 40.62
CA ASN A 137 -2.24 2.63 40.58
C ASN A 137 -2.36 1.19 40.03
N GLY A 138 -1.27 0.41 39.96
CA GLY A 138 -1.25 -0.94 39.39
C GLY A 138 -1.48 -1.05 37.87
N PHE A 139 -1.77 0.05 37.16
CA PHE A 139 -1.99 0.07 35.72
C PHE A 139 -0.68 -0.05 34.92
N THR A 140 -0.69 -0.85 33.85
CA THR A 140 0.43 -1.00 32.91
C THR A 140 0.65 0.26 32.06
N ASP A 141 1.86 0.46 31.51
CA ASP A 141 2.19 1.61 30.66
C ASP A 141 1.26 1.74 29.45
N ILE A 142 0.93 0.60 28.82
CA ILE A 142 0.02 0.53 27.68
C ILE A 142 -1.38 1.04 28.07
N GLU A 143 -1.88 0.67 29.25
CA GLU A 143 -3.19 1.12 29.73
C GLU A 143 -3.21 2.63 30.02
N ARG A 144 -2.12 3.18 30.57
CA ARG A 144 -1.99 4.62 30.84
C ARG A 144 -2.01 5.43 29.55
N ILE A 145 -1.21 5.01 28.57
CA ILE A 145 -1.17 5.61 27.23
C ILE A 145 -2.56 5.51 26.59
N GLY A 146 -3.20 4.34 26.66
CA GLY A 146 -4.57 4.14 26.15
C GLY A 146 -5.57 5.10 26.79
N ARG A 147 -5.59 5.22 28.13
CA ARG A 147 -6.50 6.12 28.84
C ARG A 147 -6.33 7.57 28.40
N VAL A 148 -5.10 8.07 28.40
CA VAL A 148 -4.78 9.46 28.00
C VAL A 148 -5.08 9.71 26.52
N LEU A 149 -4.84 8.73 25.65
CA LEU A 149 -5.15 8.82 24.21
C LEU A 149 -6.66 8.88 23.93
N PHE A 150 -7.47 8.15 24.70
CA PHE A 150 -8.93 8.09 24.53
C PHE A 150 -9.72 9.08 25.42
N SER A 151 -9.11 9.73 26.42
CA SER A 151 -9.72 10.84 27.16
C SER A 151 -9.27 12.19 26.64
N ASP A 152 -7.99 12.52 26.84
CA ASP A 152 -7.48 13.90 26.73
C ASP A 152 -7.11 14.22 25.28
N TYR A 153 -6.61 13.22 24.55
CA TYR A 153 -6.21 13.32 23.14
C TYR A 153 -7.20 12.66 22.17
N ALA A 154 -8.46 12.44 22.59
CA ALA A 154 -9.48 11.77 21.78
C ALA A 154 -9.67 12.41 20.39
N LEU A 155 -9.62 13.75 20.32
CA LEU A 155 -9.69 14.50 19.06
C LEU A 155 -8.45 14.27 18.18
N SER A 156 -7.25 14.22 18.76
CA SER A 156 -6.02 13.90 18.01
C SER A 156 -6.02 12.46 17.49
N PHE A 157 -6.58 11.52 18.26
CA PHE A 157 -6.80 10.15 17.82
C PHE A 157 -7.79 10.10 16.65
N GLU A 158 -8.93 10.80 16.71
CA GLU A 158 -9.93 10.85 15.65
C GLU A 158 -9.37 11.45 14.35
N ILE A 159 -8.62 12.57 14.44
CA ILE A 159 -7.91 13.15 13.28
C ILE A 159 -6.92 12.15 12.68
N THR A 160 -6.20 11.39 13.51
CA THR A 160 -5.25 10.37 13.05
C THR A 160 -5.97 9.20 12.34
N ALA A 161 -7.11 8.75 12.86
CA ALA A 161 -7.94 7.72 12.21
C ALA A 161 -8.51 8.19 10.86
N ALA A 162 -8.95 9.44 10.78
CA ALA A 162 -9.37 10.07 9.52
C ALA A 162 -8.20 10.18 8.53
N LEU A 163 -7.01 10.59 8.97
CA LEU A 163 -5.80 10.65 8.14
C LEU A 163 -5.43 9.27 7.58
N LEU A 164 -5.44 8.22 8.40
CA LEU A 164 -5.18 6.85 7.94
C LEU A 164 -6.21 6.38 6.91
N THR A 165 -7.49 6.72 7.11
CA THR A 165 -8.57 6.40 6.17
C THR A 165 -8.36 7.12 4.83
N VAL A 166 -8.03 8.42 4.85
CA VAL A 166 -7.70 9.20 3.65
C VAL A 166 -6.45 8.66 2.95
N ALA A 167 -5.42 8.21 3.69
CA ALA A 167 -4.22 7.60 3.12
C ALA A 167 -4.54 6.30 2.36
N VAL A 168 -5.36 5.41 2.94
CA VAL A 168 -5.79 4.17 2.26
C VAL A 168 -6.63 4.47 1.02
N ILE A 169 -7.61 5.39 1.12
CA ILE A 169 -8.43 5.80 -0.03
C ILE A 169 -7.54 6.40 -1.13
N GLY A 170 -6.60 7.29 -0.76
CA GLY A 170 -5.66 7.91 -1.69
C GLY A 170 -4.80 6.89 -2.44
N ALA A 171 -4.22 5.92 -1.73
CA ALA A 171 -3.43 4.85 -2.33
C ALA A 171 -4.24 3.99 -3.32
N VAL A 172 -5.48 3.63 -2.96
CA VAL A 172 -6.38 2.83 -3.82
C VAL A 172 -6.88 3.61 -5.04
N VAL A 173 -7.16 4.91 -4.90
CA VAL A 173 -7.61 5.75 -6.02
C VAL A 173 -6.46 6.02 -7.00
N LEU A 174 -5.24 6.27 -6.49
CA LEU A 174 -4.06 6.53 -7.32
C LEU A 174 -3.72 5.31 -8.19
N THR A 175 -3.59 4.14 -7.57
CA THR A 175 -3.27 2.87 -8.27
C THR A 175 -4.34 2.50 -9.30
N ARG A 176 -5.64 2.63 -8.97
CA ARG A 176 -6.72 2.37 -9.93
C ARG A 176 -6.72 3.32 -11.13
N ARG A 177 -6.26 4.56 -10.97
CA ARG A 177 -6.20 5.53 -12.08
C ARG A 177 -5.14 5.16 -13.12
N GLN A 178 -4.00 4.64 -12.68
CA GLN A 178 -2.90 4.19 -13.56
C GLN A 178 -3.35 3.02 -14.43
N LEU A 179 -3.86 1.93 -13.82
CA LEU A 179 -4.37 0.77 -14.54
C LEU A 179 -5.47 1.09 -15.56
N ARG A 180 -6.31 2.10 -15.30
CA ARG A 180 -7.35 2.51 -16.26
C ARG A 180 -6.79 3.30 -17.45
N GLY A 181 -5.66 4.01 -17.28
CA GLY A 181 -5.00 4.70 -18.38
C GLY A 181 -4.43 3.72 -19.39
N GLU A 182 -3.60 2.79 -18.90
CA GLU A 182 -2.96 1.72 -19.68
C GLU A 182 -4.00 0.92 -20.50
N LEU A 183 -5.08 0.47 -19.86
CA LEU A 183 -6.16 -0.26 -20.55
C LEU A 183 -6.90 0.54 -21.64
N LEU A 184 -6.92 1.87 -21.58
CA LEU A 184 -7.55 2.69 -22.63
C LEU A 184 -6.59 2.91 -23.80
N GLU A 185 -5.30 3.08 -23.53
CA GLU A 185 -4.25 3.18 -24.55
C GLU A 185 -4.15 1.86 -25.35
N ASP A 186 -4.16 0.71 -24.66
CA ASP A 186 -4.20 -0.63 -25.29
C ASP A 186 -5.44 -0.83 -26.19
N LEU A 187 -6.61 -0.37 -25.75
CA LEU A 187 -7.86 -0.48 -26.51
C LEU A 187 -7.90 0.48 -27.71
N GLU A 188 -7.35 1.68 -27.59
CA GLU A 188 -7.26 2.62 -28.70
C GLU A 188 -6.27 2.12 -29.76
N ALA A 189 -5.09 1.63 -29.35
CA ALA A 189 -4.13 0.96 -30.23
C ALA A 189 -4.73 -0.24 -30.95
N ALA A 190 -5.43 -1.13 -30.23
CA ALA A 190 -6.12 -2.28 -30.81
C ALA A 190 -7.27 -1.86 -31.77
N SER A 191 -7.86 -0.68 -31.57
CA SER A 191 -8.92 -0.16 -32.47
C SER A 191 -8.37 0.47 -33.75
N MET A 192 -7.16 1.03 -33.72
CA MET A 192 -6.50 1.58 -34.92
C MET A 192 -5.99 0.49 -35.87
N ASP A 193 -5.63 -0.69 -35.35
CA ASP A 193 -5.17 -1.83 -36.14
C ASP A 193 -6.33 -2.70 -36.67
N LEU A 194 -7.59 -2.30 -36.42
CA LEU A 194 -8.74 -2.91 -37.08
C LEU A 194 -8.74 -2.55 -38.58
N PRO A 195 -8.94 -3.52 -39.49
CA PRO A 195 -9.18 -3.20 -40.89
C PRO A 195 -10.40 -2.26 -40.98
N PRO A 196 -10.41 -1.30 -41.92
CA PRO A 196 -11.44 -0.28 -41.98
C PRO A 196 -12.81 -0.95 -42.01
N ALA A 197 -13.66 -0.58 -41.04
CA ALA A 197 -15.01 -1.10 -40.92
C ALA A 197 -15.68 -1.04 -42.30
N ALA A 198 -16.02 -2.20 -42.84
CA ALA A 198 -16.50 -2.32 -44.22
C ALA A 198 -17.62 -1.29 -44.42
N PRO A 199 -17.56 -0.46 -45.49
CA PRO A 199 -18.46 0.67 -45.63
C PRO A 199 -19.88 0.15 -45.56
N ALA A 200 -20.68 0.68 -44.62
CA ALA A 200 -22.08 0.32 -44.47
C ALA A 200 -22.76 0.56 -45.82
N THR A 201 -23.06 -0.53 -46.53
CA THR A 201 -23.39 -0.51 -47.95
C THR A 201 -24.64 0.34 -48.17
N PRO A 202 -24.54 1.51 -48.85
CA PRO A 202 -25.70 2.37 -49.02
C PRO A 202 -26.66 1.74 -50.03
N GLY A 203 -27.59 0.93 -49.53
CA GLY A 203 -28.61 0.25 -50.31
C GLY A 203 -28.12 -0.99 -51.05
N GLU A 204 -28.30 -2.16 -50.44
CA GLU A 204 -28.60 -3.38 -51.22
C GLU A 204 -30.01 -3.25 -51.83
N SER A 205 -30.11 -2.43 -52.88
CA SER A 205 -31.22 -2.54 -53.83
C SER A 205 -30.82 -3.53 -54.93
N ASN A 206 -31.62 -4.59 -55.10
CA ASN A 206 -31.58 -5.56 -56.21
C ASN A 206 -30.60 -6.74 -56.08
N GLY A 207 -30.86 -7.63 -55.11
CA GLY A 207 -30.64 -9.07 -55.30
C GLY A 207 -31.87 -9.70 -56.01
N PRO A 208 -31.73 -10.42 -57.14
CA PRO A 208 -32.86 -11.11 -57.76
C PRO A 208 -33.25 -12.35 -56.94
N GLY A 209 -34.41 -12.31 -56.29
CA GLY A 209 -35.05 -13.49 -55.70
C GLY A 209 -34.78 -13.73 -54.21
N ALA A 210 -35.35 -12.87 -53.35
CA ALA A 210 -35.80 -13.34 -52.04
C ALA A 210 -37.14 -14.08 -52.22
N PRO A 211 -37.32 -15.31 -51.69
CA PRO A 211 -38.64 -15.91 -51.60
C PRO A 211 -39.53 -15.05 -50.69
N ALA A 212 -40.78 -14.81 -51.09
CA ALA A 212 -41.71 -14.08 -50.24
C ALA A 212 -42.00 -14.87 -48.96
N THR A 213 -41.56 -14.37 -47.81
CA THR A 213 -41.97 -14.90 -46.50
C THR A 213 -43.48 -14.72 -46.35
N PRO A 214 -44.28 -15.80 -46.22
CA PRO A 214 -45.71 -15.67 -46.00
C PRO A 214 -45.95 -15.02 -44.63
N GLY A 215 -46.78 -13.97 -44.60
CA GLY A 215 -47.11 -13.28 -43.35
C GLY A 215 -47.84 -14.22 -42.39
N ASN A 216 -47.35 -14.38 -41.16
CA ASN A 216 -48.13 -15.02 -40.11
C ASN A 216 -49.13 -14.00 -39.54
N ASN A 217 -50.37 -14.44 -39.37
CA ASN A 217 -51.52 -13.61 -39.02
C ASN A 217 -52.27 -14.22 -37.82
N ASN A 218 -51.53 -14.46 -36.73
CA ASN A 218 -52.08 -14.99 -35.48
C ASN A 218 -52.40 -13.88 -34.48
N GLY A 219 -53.54 -13.21 -34.67
CA GLY A 219 -54.26 -12.46 -33.63
C GLY A 219 -55.58 -13.16 -33.31
N PRO A 220 -55.99 -13.31 -32.03
CA PRO A 220 -57.16 -14.12 -31.68
C PRO A 220 -58.48 -13.35 -31.80
N GLY A 221 -59.39 -13.83 -32.67
CA GLY A 221 -60.76 -13.33 -32.80
C GLY A 221 -61.58 -14.17 -33.79
N ALA A 222 -62.72 -14.73 -33.35
CA ALA A 222 -63.61 -15.63 -34.11
C ALA A 222 -64.78 -14.85 -34.78
N PRO A 223 -65.78 -15.46 -35.47
CA PRO A 223 -65.96 -16.88 -35.86
C PRO A 223 -66.46 -17.17 -37.32
N ALA A 224 -66.51 -18.46 -37.70
CA ALA A 224 -67.40 -19.09 -38.72
C ALA A 224 -67.25 -18.71 -40.22
N THR A 225 -67.51 -19.52 -41.26
CA THR A 225 -67.69 -20.98 -41.58
C THR A 225 -67.90 -21.07 -43.13
N PRO A 226 -68.08 -22.24 -43.78
CA PRO A 226 -67.21 -23.42 -43.94
C PRO A 226 -66.91 -23.69 -45.45
N ASP A 227 -66.04 -24.66 -45.79
CA ASP A 227 -66.44 -25.83 -46.62
C ASP A 227 -65.37 -26.95 -46.63
N GLU A 228 -65.77 -28.13 -47.08
CA GLU A 228 -65.05 -29.42 -47.06
C GLU A 228 -63.86 -29.49 -48.05
N SER A 229 -62.79 -30.27 -47.82
CA SER A 229 -62.85 -31.73 -47.99
C SER A 229 -61.47 -32.41 -47.86
N ASN A 230 -61.50 -33.74 -47.75
CA ASN A 230 -60.40 -34.69 -48.01
C ASN A 230 -59.35 -34.97 -46.92
N VAL A 231 -59.81 -35.55 -45.81
CA VAL A 231 -59.42 -36.90 -45.32
C VAL A 231 -58.13 -37.52 -45.91
N SER A 232 -57.15 -37.88 -45.05
CA SER A 232 -56.70 -39.27 -44.79
C SER A 232 -55.28 -39.38 -44.19
N GLY A 233 -55.12 -40.24 -43.17
CA GLY A 233 -53.85 -40.97 -42.95
C GLY A 233 -52.87 -40.49 -41.85
N ALA A 234 -53.12 -40.88 -40.59
CA ALA A 234 -52.11 -41.03 -39.52
C ALA A 234 -51.54 -42.49 -39.53
N PRO A 235 -50.60 -42.94 -38.65
CA PRO A 235 -49.91 -42.33 -37.48
C PRO A 235 -48.35 -42.32 -37.65
N ALA A 236 -47.41 -42.26 -36.68
CA ALA A 236 -47.41 -42.50 -35.22
C ALA A 236 -46.26 -41.75 -34.45
N ALA A 237 -45.76 -42.34 -33.34
CA ALA A 237 -44.78 -41.82 -32.36
C ALA A 237 -43.62 -42.87 -32.15
N PRO A 238 -42.74 -42.89 -31.10
CA PRO A 238 -42.56 -42.01 -29.91
C PRO A 238 -41.09 -41.76 -29.36
N GLY A 239 -40.93 -40.93 -28.30
CA GLY A 239 -40.22 -41.35 -27.05
C GLY A 239 -38.92 -40.67 -26.52
N ASN A 240 -38.88 -40.47 -25.18
CA ASN A 240 -37.72 -40.51 -24.23
C ASN A 240 -36.66 -39.36 -24.23
N ASN A 241 -35.91 -39.00 -23.15
CA ASN A 241 -36.01 -38.99 -21.67
C ASN A 241 -34.64 -38.46 -21.08
N ASN A 242 -34.59 -38.17 -19.76
CA ASN A 242 -33.40 -38.03 -18.88
C ASN A 242 -32.62 -36.70 -18.82
N GLY A 243 -32.18 -36.36 -17.60
CA GLY A 243 -31.16 -35.35 -17.27
C GLY A 243 -30.14 -35.89 -16.24
N PRO A 244 -29.17 -35.09 -15.74
CA PRO A 244 -28.10 -35.56 -14.85
C PRO A 244 -28.13 -34.97 -13.42
N GLY A 245 -27.63 -35.75 -12.45
CA GLY A 245 -27.42 -35.36 -11.05
C GLY A 245 -25.97 -35.01 -10.70
N ALA A 246 -25.74 -34.58 -9.45
CA ALA A 246 -24.47 -34.05 -8.93
C ALA A 246 -23.77 -35.05 -7.95
N PRO A 247 -22.66 -34.73 -7.24
CA PRO A 247 -21.44 -35.54 -7.32
C PRO A 247 -21.03 -36.27 -6.01
N ALA A 248 -19.97 -37.08 -6.08
CA ALA A 248 -19.34 -37.70 -4.92
C ALA A 248 -17.79 -37.80 -5.01
N THR A 249 -17.15 -37.57 -3.87
CA THR A 249 -15.79 -38.00 -3.44
C THR A 249 -15.98 -38.75 -2.10
N PRO A 250 -14.99 -39.45 -1.47
CA PRO A 250 -13.52 -39.41 -1.64
C PRO A 250 -12.80 -40.79 -1.63
N GLY A 251 -11.45 -40.81 -1.63
CA GLY A 251 -10.67 -42.00 -1.25
C GLY A 251 -9.18 -42.04 -1.64
N GLU A 252 -8.30 -42.08 -0.63
CA GLU A 252 -6.93 -42.66 -0.53
C GLU A 252 -5.92 -42.69 -1.71
N SER A 253 -4.67 -42.30 -1.42
CA SER A 253 -3.47 -42.98 -1.94
C SER A 253 -2.24 -42.76 -1.04
N ARG A 254 -1.41 -43.80 -0.86
CA ARG A 254 -0.14 -43.84 -0.11
C ARG A 254 1.05 -44.05 -1.07
N ALA A 255 2.26 -43.80 -0.57
CA ALA A 255 3.58 -44.18 -1.12
C ALA A 255 4.02 -43.41 -2.38
N ARG A 256 5.24 -42.88 -2.45
CA ARG A 256 6.53 -43.44 -1.97
C ARG A 256 7.41 -42.45 -1.23
#